data_AF-A0A1V0A3N6-F1
#
_entry.id   AF-A0A1V0A3N6-F1
#
_cell.length_a   1.000
_cell.length_b   1.000
_cell.length_c   1.000
_cell.angle_alpha   90.00
_cell.angle_beta   90.00
_cell.angle_gamma   90.00
#
_symmetry.space_group_name_H-M   'P 1'
#
loop_
_entity.id
_entity.type
_entity.pdbx_description
1 polymer ?
#
loop_
_entity_poly.entity_id
_entity_poly.type
_entity_poly.pdbx_seq_one_letter_code
_entity_poly.pdbx_strand_id
1 'polypeptide(L)' 'MPESWDDHHVSPATRELRKITAARRAIDVALQTRFLWISQEKRDAIATCDDLELLRQWLIRILTVDTVDELFPEPS' A
#
# COMPACT_ATOMS: atom_id res chain seq x y z
N MET A 1 -18.47 -10.13 -39.33
CA MET A 1 -18.70 -9.50 -38.01
C MET A 1 -17.33 -9.23 -37.43
N PRO A 2 -16.83 -7.99 -37.39
CA PRO A 2 -15.56 -7.74 -36.71
C PRO A 2 -15.80 -7.85 -35.20
N GLU A 3 -14.96 -8.63 -34.52
CA GLU A 3 -14.97 -8.76 -33.07
C GLU A 3 -14.70 -7.37 -32.48
N SER A 4 -15.68 -6.83 -31.76
CA SER A 4 -15.52 -5.59 -31.00
C SER A 4 -14.48 -5.86 -29.91
N TRP A 5 -13.31 -5.25 -30.07
CA TRP A 5 -12.27 -5.17 -29.04
C TRP A 5 -12.54 -4.01 -28.07
N ASP A 6 -13.76 -3.47 -28.08
CA ASP A 6 -14.11 -2.37 -27.21
C ASP A 6 -14.29 -2.86 -25.78
N ASP A 7 -13.76 -2.05 -24.87
CA ASP A 7 -14.19 -1.98 -23.48
C ASP A 7 -13.57 -2.96 -22.48
N HIS A 8 -12.24 -3.05 -22.49
CA HIS A 8 -11.51 -3.16 -21.22
C HIS A 8 -11.37 -1.79 -20.53
N HIS A 9 -12.44 -0.97 -20.48
CA HIS A 9 -12.46 0.13 -19.52
C HIS A 9 -12.57 -0.49 -18.12
N VAL A 10 -11.42 -0.83 -17.55
CA VAL A 10 -11.32 -1.12 -16.13
C VAL A 10 -11.93 0.07 -15.41
N SER A 11 -13.04 -0.17 -14.72
CA SER A 11 -13.75 0.87 -13.97
C SER A 11 -12.74 1.62 -13.07
N PRO A 12 -12.85 2.95 -12.94
CA PRO A 12 -11.95 3.74 -12.10
C PRO A 12 -11.83 3.15 -10.68
N ALA A 13 -12.92 2.63 -10.12
CA ALA A 13 -12.93 1.96 -8.81
C ALA A 13 -12.07 0.68 -8.79
N THR A 14 -12.12 -0.12 -9.84
CA THR A 14 -11.28 -1.33 -9.96
C THR A 14 -9.80 -0.97 -10.11
N ARG A 15 -9.50 0.13 -10.83
CA ARG A 15 -8.13 0.62 -10.98
C ARG A 15 -7.58 1.14 -9.65
N GLU A 16 -8.39 1.85 -8.88
CA GLU A 16 -8.03 2.36 -7.56
C GLU A 16 -7.78 1.23 -6.56
N LEU A 17 -8.70 0.24 -6.48
CA LEU A 17 -8.52 -0.94 -5.63
C LEU A 17 -7.20 -1.67 -5.95
N ARG A 18 -6.87 -1.84 -7.24
CA ARG A 18 -5.60 -2.45 -7.65
C ARG A 18 -4.39 -1.66 -7.17
N LYS A 19 -4.43 -0.33 -7.19
CA LYS A 19 -3.35 0.51 -6.67
C LYS A 19 -3.19 0.33 -5.17
N ILE A 20 -4.29 0.32 -4.42
CA ILE A 20 -4.30 0.08 -2.97
C ILE A 20 -3.67 -1.28 -2.67
N THR A 21 -4.14 -2.36 -3.32
CA THR A 21 -3.58 -3.71 -3.14
C THR A 21 -2.09 -3.76 -3.48
N ALA A 22 -1.67 -3.13 -4.57
CA ALA A 22 -0.25 -3.06 -4.97
C ALA A 22 0.59 -2.29 -3.95
N ALA A 23 0.08 -1.17 -3.42
CA ALA A 23 0.77 -0.36 -2.41
C ALA A 23 0.93 -1.12 -1.08
N ARG A 24 -0.13 -1.79 -0.60
CA ARG A 24 -0.07 -2.67 0.59
C ARG A 24 1.01 -3.73 0.45
N ARG A 25 1.07 -4.39 -0.71
CA ARG A 25 2.10 -5.41 -0.99
C ARG A 25 3.51 -4.82 -1.09
N ALA A 26 3.65 -3.65 -1.70
CA ALA A 26 4.94 -2.96 -1.80
C ALA A 26 5.48 -2.58 -0.41
N ILE A 27 4.60 -2.13 0.50
CA ILE A 27 4.96 -1.86 1.89
C ILE A 27 5.49 -3.12 2.58
N ASP A 28 4.79 -4.24 2.47
CA ASP A 28 5.23 -5.50 3.10
C ASP A 28 6.61 -5.94 2.61
N VAL A 29 6.84 -5.88 1.29
CA VAL A 29 8.15 -6.16 0.69
C VAL A 29 9.22 -5.19 1.18
N ALA A 30 8.91 -3.90 1.27
CA ALA A 30 9.87 -2.89 1.72
C ALA A 30 10.27 -3.09 3.19
N LEU A 31 9.31 -3.41 4.07
CA LEU A 31 9.57 -3.73 5.47
C LEU A 31 10.48 -4.96 5.62
N GLN A 32 10.19 -6.03 4.88
CA GLN A 32 11.01 -7.24 4.86
C GLN A 32 12.43 -6.96 4.37
N THR A 33 12.57 -6.15 3.32
CA THR A 33 13.88 -5.76 2.75
C THR A 33 14.72 -4.96 3.74
N ARG A 34 14.08 -4.13 4.56
CA ARG A 34 14.75 -3.28 5.57
C ARG A 34 14.90 -3.97 6.92
N PHE A 35 14.47 -5.22 7.06
CA PHE A 35 14.44 -5.96 8.34
C PHE A 35 13.69 -5.21 9.45
N LEU A 36 12.67 -4.42 9.08
CA LEU A 36 11.84 -3.66 10.00
C LEU A 36 10.71 -4.55 10.54
N TRP A 37 10.82 -4.93 11.81
CA TRP A 37 9.85 -5.78 12.49
C TRP A 37 8.67 -4.96 12.98
N ILE A 38 7.53 -5.09 12.31
CA ILE A 38 6.29 -4.43 12.71
C ILE A 38 5.40 -5.37 13.54
N SER A 39 4.63 -4.79 14.47
CA SER A 39 3.64 -5.55 15.25
C SER A 39 2.49 -6.04 14.36
N GLN A 40 1.73 -7.04 14.84
CA GLN A 40 0.56 -7.53 14.14
C GLN A 40 -0.50 -6.42 13.94
N GLU A 41 -0.68 -5.56 14.94
CA GLU A 41 -1.58 -4.40 14.85
C GLU A 41 -1.22 -3.48 13.67
N LYS A 42 0.06 -3.16 13.47
CA LYS A 42 0.50 -2.34 12.35
C LYS A 42 0.35 -3.07 11.00
N ARG A 43 0.52 -4.40 10.97
CA ARG A 43 0.24 -5.21 9.77
C ARG A 43 -1.23 -5.13 9.38
N ASP A 44 -2.11 -5.27 10.36
CA ASP A 44 -3.56 -5.20 10.16
C ASP A 44 -3.97 -3.79 9.71
N ALA A 45 -3.34 -2.75 10.26
CA ALA A 45 -3.55 -1.37 9.82
C ALA A 45 -3.16 -1.18 8.34
N ILE A 46 -2.02 -1.71 7.88
CA ILE A 46 -1.66 -1.70 6.46
C ILE A 46 -2.67 -2.49 5.62
N ALA A 47 -3.05 -3.69 6.08
CA ALA A 47 -3.92 -4.60 5.34
C ALA A 47 -5.34 -4.04 5.12
N THR A 48 -5.81 -3.20 6.04
CA THR A 48 -7.16 -2.58 6.05
C THR A 48 -7.18 -1.13 5.58
N CYS A 49 -6.02 -0.47 5.40
CA CYS A 49 -5.95 0.92 4.96
C CYS A 49 -6.35 1.08 3.49
N ASP A 50 -7.50 1.69 3.23
CA ASP A 50 -8.01 1.99 1.89
C ASP A 50 -7.57 3.36 1.35
N ASP A 51 -6.76 4.10 2.11
CA ASP A 51 -6.21 5.40 1.68
C ASP A 51 -4.88 5.20 0.92
N LEU A 52 -4.94 5.38 -0.40
CA LEU A 52 -3.78 5.22 -1.27
C LEU A 52 -2.66 6.22 -0.97
N GLU A 53 -3.00 7.46 -0.63
CA GLU A 53 -1.99 8.49 -0.35
C GLU A 53 -1.29 8.21 0.98
N LEU A 54 -2.02 7.74 1.99
CA LEU A 54 -1.41 7.29 3.24
C LEU A 54 -0.48 6.09 3.03
N LEU A 55 -0.92 5.08 2.27
CA LEU A 55 -0.05 3.94 1.90
C LEU A 55 1.21 4.40 1.17
N ARG A 56 1.08 5.37 0.26
CA ARG A 56 2.22 5.93 -0.47
C ARG A 56 3.19 6.66 0.47
N GLN A 57 2.67 7.42 1.43
CA GLN A 57 3.49 8.11 2.44
C GLN A 57 4.27 7.10 3.30
N TRP A 58 3.63 6.02 3.75
CA TRP A 58 4.31 4.95 4.46
C TRP A 58 5.40 4.31 3.59
N LEU A 59 5.09 4.00 2.33
CA LEU A 59 6.07 3.41 1.41
C LEU A 59 7.32 4.27 1.25
N ILE A 60 7.16 5.59 1.11
CA ILE A 60 8.29 6.53 1.01
C ILE A 60 9.07 6.59 2.33
N ARG A 61 8.37 6.65 3.48
CA ARG A 61 9.00 6.73 4.80
C ARG A 61 9.82 5.49 5.15
N ILE A 62 9.39 4.28 4.77
CA ILE A 62 10.13 3.03 5.02
C ILE A 62 11.59 3.12 4.53
N LEU A 63 11.82 3.86 3.44
CA LEU A 63 13.13 4.01 2.83
C LEU A 63 14.09 4.87 3.67
N THR A 64 13.56 5.70 4.58
CA THR A 64 14.35 6.70 5.31
C THR A 64 14.36 6.48 6.82
N VAL A 65 13.33 5.86 7.39
CA VAL A 65 13.26 5.60 8.83
C VAL A 65 14.21 4.47 9.24
N ASP A 66 14.77 4.59 10.45
CA ASP A 66 15.62 3.56 11.04
C ASP A 66 14.79 2.56 11.85
N THR A 67 13.62 2.97 12.33
CA THR A 67 12.73 2.16 13.17
C THR A 67 11.28 2.17 12.71
N VAL A 68 10.50 1.22 13.21
CA VAL A 68 9.08 1.09 12.89
C VAL A 68 8.22 2.17 13.55
N ASP A 69 8.57 2.61 14.75
CA ASP A 69 7.83 3.65 15.46
C ASP A 69 7.84 4.98 14.68
N GLU A 70 8.95 5.29 14.00
CA GLU A 70 9.06 6.46 13.11
C GLU A 70 8.17 6.36 11.86
N LEU A 71 7.81 5.13 11.46
CA LEU A 71 7.00 4.90 10.27
C LEU A 71 5.53 5.24 10.49
N PHE A 72 5.03 4.95 11.68
CA PHE A 72 3.62 5.09 12.06
C PHE A 72 3.48 6.10 13.20
N PRO A 73 3.59 7.42 12.93
CA PRO A 73 3.38 8.42 13.97
C PRO A 73 1.99 8.24 14.57
N GLU A 74 1.92 8.23 15.90
CA GLU A 74 0.67 8.09 16.63
C GLU A 74 -0.29 9.23 16.25
N PRO A 75 -1.60 8.96 16.12
CA PRO A 75 -2.57 10.04 16.02
C PRO A 75 -2.50 10.86 17.32
N SER A 76 -2.06 12.12 17.20
CA SER A 76 -2.05 13.09 18.31
C SER A 76 -3.46 13.43 18.78
#